data_AF-A0A8K0CR56-F1
#
_entry.id   AF-A0A8K0CR56-F1
#
_cell.length_a   1.000
_cell.length_b   1.000
_cell.length_c   1.000
_cell.angle_alpha   90.00
_cell.angle_beta   90.00
_cell.angle_gamma   90.00
#
_symmetry.space_group_name_H-M   'P 1'
#
loop_
_entity.id
_entity.type
_entity.pdbx_description
1 polymer ?
#
loop_
_entity_poly.entity_id
_entity_poly.type
_entity_poly.pdbx_seq_one_letter_code
_entity_poly.pdbx_strand_id
1 'polypeptide(L)'
;MSVTVLQGEVQTFGYTLTPSLEDVELYSPRGSAFLLFETKDFNSPIQPDLFDILCKLQMEIEDAKEFCGSLLPSSTVILRKRILQNHFKFLQKHISRQVFLKCEYRMPRCVFRNVIGNWNVLKILNKWNELIDLMKPSSKTLLCGGKRVGKSTMLRYLINQLLMKHSEVLVIDLDPGRPEFTVSGCVSVTVVNELIWRTQ
;
A
#
# COMPACT_ATOMS: atom_id res chain seq x y z
N MET A 1 0.60 -7.45 4.83
CA MET A 1 -0.82 -7.90 4.73
C MET A 1 -1.17 -7.91 3.26
N SER A 2 -2.05 -8.80 2.81
CA SER A 2 -2.55 -8.74 1.43
C SER A 2 -3.84 -7.92 1.43
N VAL A 3 -4.02 -7.09 0.41
CA VAL A 3 -5.17 -6.21 0.27
C VAL A 3 -5.73 -6.30 -1.15
N THR A 4 -7.05 -6.41 -1.25
CA THR A 4 -7.82 -6.37 -2.49
C THR A 4 -8.83 -5.23 -2.39
N VAL A 5 -8.95 -4.39 -3.41
CA VAL A 5 -10.03 -3.38 -3.47
C VAL A 5 -11.26 -4.05 -4.09
N LEU A 6 -12.39 -4.01 -3.38
CA LEU A 6 -13.66 -4.59 -3.84
C LEU A 6 -14.64 -3.53 -4.37
N GLN A 7 -14.48 -2.26 -3.98
CA GLN A 7 -15.33 -1.16 -4.41
C GLN A 7 -14.57 0.15 -4.26
N GLY A 8 -14.75 1.08 -5.21
CA GLY A 8 -14.15 2.42 -5.16
C GLY A 8 -12.66 2.42 -5.46
N GLU A 9 -11.99 3.54 -5.18
CA GLU A 9 -10.56 3.72 -5.41
C GLU A 9 -9.87 4.17 -4.13
N VAL A 10 -8.74 3.54 -3.82
CA VAL A 10 -7.90 3.92 -2.68
C VAL A 10 -6.51 4.30 -3.13
N GLN A 11 -6.07 5.48 -2.76
CA GLN A 11 -4.70 5.92 -2.92
C GLN A 11 -3.86 5.45 -1.74
N THR A 12 -2.71 4.84 -2.03
CA THR A 12 -1.69 4.54 -1.03
C THR A 12 -0.30 4.62 -1.64
N PHE A 13 0.63 5.20 -0.90
CA PHE A 13 2.05 5.34 -1.26
C PHE A 13 2.35 5.77 -2.71
N GLY A 14 1.55 6.69 -3.25
CA GLY A 14 1.72 7.21 -4.61
C GLY A 14 1.13 6.33 -5.70
N TYR A 15 0.25 5.39 -5.37
CA TYR A 15 -0.46 4.60 -6.36
C TYR A 15 -1.96 4.58 -6.03
N THR A 16 -2.80 4.50 -7.06
CA THR A 16 -4.25 4.35 -6.89
C THR A 16 -4.65 2.91 -7.17
N LEU A 17 -5.02 2.20 -6.11
CA LEU A 17 -5.58 0.86 -6.20
C LEU A 17 -7.05 0.98 -6.61
N THR A 18 -7.39 0.37 -7.73
CA THR A 18 -8.75 0.21 -8.26
C THR A 18 -9.26 -1.19 -7.97
N PRO A 19 -10.58 -1.44 -8.12
CA PRO A 19 -11.12 -2.78 -7.91
C PRO A 19 -10.45 -3.78 -8.87
N SER A 20 -9.92 -4.86 -8.29
CA SER A 20 -9.25 -5.93 -9.05
C SER A 20 -9.38 -7.25 -8.30
N LEU A 21 -9.18 -8.37 -9.00
CA LEU A 21 -9.14 -9.69 -8.39
C LEU A 21 -7.77 -10.02 -7.78
N GLU A 22 -6.77 -9.18 -8.02
CA GLU A 22 -5.40 -9.39 -7.59
C GLU A 22 -5.13 -8.83 -6.20
N ASP A 23 -4.27 -9.54 -5.48
CA ASP A 23 -3.88 -9.20 -4.13
C ASP A 23 -2.61 -8.36 -4.15
N VAL A 24 -2.64 -7.22 -3.48
CA VAL A 24 -1.46 -6.38 -3.28
C VAL A 24 -0.87 -6.61 -1.90
N GLU A 25 0.39 -7.02 -1.84
CA GLU A 25 1.10 -7.23 -0.58
C GLU A 25 1.66 -5.91 -0.03
N LEU A 26 1.03 -5.39 1.02
CA LEU A 26 1.41 -4.14 1.68
C LEU A 26 2.12 -4.39 3.01
N TYR A 27 3.23 -3.69 3.25
CA TYR A 27 4.05 -3.87 4.44
C TYR A 27 4.36 -2.54 5.13
N SER A 28 3.90 -2.42 6.37
CA SER A 28 4.29 -1.33 7.26
C SER A 28 4.80 -1.93 8.57
N PRO A 29 6.10 -2.30 8.64
CA PRO A 29 6.66 -2.91 9.84
C PRO A 29 6.58 -1.98 11.05
N ARG A 30 6.61 -2.55 12.26
CA ARG A 30 6.65 -1.73 13.49
C ARG A 30 7.94 -0.93 13.52
N GLY A 31 7.84 0.37 13.81
CA GLY A 31 8.98 1.28 13.88
C GLY A 31 9.19 2.12 12.62
N SER A 32 8.54 1.78 11.49
CA SER A 32 8.45 2.65 10.32
C SER A 32 7.16 3.49 10.35
N ALA A 33 7.04 4.43 9.41
CA ALA A 33 5.81 5.17 9.20
C ALA A 33 4.71 4.26 8.64
N PHE A 34 3.48 4.45 9.12
CA PHE A 34 2.30 3.75 8.63
C PHE A 34 1.95 4.16 7.21
N LEU A 35 1.62 3.16 6.38
CA LEU A 35 0.98 3.39 5.10
C LEU A 35 -0.41 3.99 5.34
N LEU A 36 -0.70 5.07 4.62
CA LEU A 36 -2.01 5.71 4.63
C LEU A 36 -2.84 5.20 3.46
N PHE A 37 -4.11 4.91 3.73
CA PHE A 37 -5.12 4.71 2.71
C PHE A 37 -5.99 5.97 2.66
N GLU A 38 -6.05 6.59 1.49
CA GLU A 38 -6.90 7.75 1.24
C GLU A 38 -7.90 7.36 0.15
N THR A 39 -9.19 7.48 0.45
CA THR A 39 -10.22 7.33 -0.56
C THR A 39 -10.11 8.51 -1.53
N LYS A 40 -10.11 8.24 -2.84
CA LYS A 40 -10.30 9.32 -3.82
C LYS A 40 -11.78 9.66 -3.93
N ASP A 41 -12.08 10.95 -4.05
CA ASP A 41 -13.45 11.41 -4.31
C ASP A 41 -13.95 10.81 -5.62
N PHE A 42 -14.86 9.86 -5.50
CA PHE A 42 -15.39 9.09 -6.61
C PHE A 42 -16.90 9.01 -6.51
N ASN A 43 -17.59 9.27 -7.63
CA ASN A 43 -19.02 9.06 -7.78
C ASN A 43 -19.24 7.84 -8.68
N SER A 44 -18.73 6.70 -8.24
CA SER A 44 -18.88 5.38 -8.87
C SER A 44 -20.23 4.74 -8.50
N PRO A 45 -21.04 4.08 -9.37
CA PRO A 45 -22.05 3.19 -8.83
C PRO A 45 -21.37 2.05 -8.06
N ILE A 46 -22.11 1.46 -7.12
CA ILE A 46 -21.65 0.26 -6.41
C ILE A 46 -21.49 -0.86 -7.44
N GLN A 47 -20.37 -1.57 -7.36
CA GLN A 47 -20.09 -2.71 -8.21
C GLN A 47 -21.17 -3.77 -8.04
N PRO A 48 -21.81 -4.21 -9.14
CA PRO A 48 -22.98 -5.10 -9.07
C PRO A 48 -22.64 -6.47 -8.48
N ASP A 49 -21.40 -6.92 -8.62
CA ASP A 49 -20.88 -8.18 -8.13
C ASP A 49 -20.38 -8.12 -6.67
N LEU A 50 -20.36 -6.94 -6.03
CA LEU A 50 -19.89 -6.79 -4.65
C LEU A 50 -20.65 -7.70 -3.69
N PHE A 51 -21.97 -7.79 -3.84
CA PHE A 51 -22.81 -8.67 -3.01
C PHE A 51 -22.42 -10.15 -3.15
N ASP A 52 -22.20 -10.61 -4.39
CA ASP A 52 -21.81 -11.98 -4.68
C ASP A 52 -20.41 -12.29 -4.16
N ILE A 53 -19.48 -11.33 -4.25
CA ILE A 53 -18.13 -11.44 -3.69
C ILE A 53 -18.20 -11.58 -2.17
N LEU A 54 -19.00 -10.76 -1.48
CA LEU A 54 -19.16 -10.85 -0.02
C LEU A 54 -19.74 -12.19 0.41
N CYS A 55 -20.76 -12.69 -0.30
CA CYS A 55 -21.31 -14.03 -0.05
C CYS A 55 -20.26 -15.13 -0.24
N LYS A 56 -19.43 -15.06 -1.30
CA LYS A 56 -18.31 -16.00 -1.51
C LYS A 56 -17.24 -15.93 -0.42
N LEU A 57 -17.10 -14.78 0.23
CA LEU A 57 -16.21 -14.58 1.37
C LEU A 57 -16.82 -15.06 2.71
N GLN A 58 -17.91 -15.84 2.66
CA GLN A 58 -18.59 -16.42 3.81
C GLN A 58 -19.29 -15.38 4.71
N MET A 59 -19.64 -14.21 4.16
CA MET A 59 -20.52 -13.28 4.83
C MET A 59 -21.96 -13.79 4.75
N GLU A 60 -22.73 -13.67 5.84
CA GLU A 60 -24.14 -14.08 5.84
C GLU A 60 -24.94 -13.19 4.88
N ILE A 61 -25.96 -13.77 4.24
CA ILE A 61 -26.73 -13.10 3.17
C ILE A 61 -27.41 -11.83 3.68
N GLU A 62 -27.96 -11.87 4.89
CA GLU A 62 -28.63 -10.72 5.52
C GLU A 62 -27.63 -9.59 5.81
N ASP A 63 -26.50 -9.93 6.44
CA ASP A 63 -25.40 -8.99 6.71
C ASP A 63 -24.87 -8.36 5.41
N ALA A 64 -24.69 -9.14 4.35
CA ALA A 64 -24.19 -8.66 3.07
C ALA A 64 -25.17 -7.68 2.41
N LYS A 65 -26.48 -7.95 2.49
CA LYS A 65 -27.52 -7.03 1.98
C LYS A 65 -27.52 -5.71 2.77
N GLU A 66 -27.51 -5.80 4.10
CA GLU A 66 -27.46 -4.61 4.96
C GLU A 66 -26.20 -3.79 4.68
N PHE A 67 -25.04 -4.44 4.59
CA PHE A 67 -23.78 -3.80 4.30
C PHE A 67 -23.80 -3.08 2.95
N CYS A 68 -24.19 -3.76 1.86
CA CYS A 68 -24.30 -3.14 0.55
C CYS A 68 -25.30 -1.96 0.53
N GLY A 69 -26.41 -2.07 1.25
CA GLY A 69 -27.40 -0.99 1.38
C GLY A 69 -26.90 0.23 2.16
N SER A 70 -25.90 0.05 3.03
CA SER A 70 -25.27 1.13 3.81
C SER A 70 -24.21 1.94 3.05
N LEU A 71 -23.76 1.45 1.88
CA LEU A 71 -22.69 2.06 1.12
C LEU A 71 -23.18 3.28 0.34
N LEU A 72 -22.41 4.36 0.43
CA LEU A 72 -22.53 5.52 -0.45
C LEU A 72 -21.72 5.29 -1.75
N PRO A 73 -22.05 5.96 -2.87
CA PRO A 73 -21.24 5.93 -4.10
C PRO A 73 -19.75 6.29 -3.89
N SER A 74 -19.45 7.11 -2.89
CA SER A 74 -18.09 7.49 -2.47
C SER A 74 -17.43 6.50 -1.50
N SER A 75 -18.09 5.40 -1.17
CA SER A 75 -17.54 4.40 -0.25
C SER A 75 -16.50 3.55 -0.96
N THR A 76 -15.41 3.26 -0.26
CA THR A 76 -14.38 2.34 -0.72
C THR A 76 -14.35 1.13 0.20
N VAL A 77 -14.44 -0.06 -0.39
CA VAL A 77 -14.44 -1.34 0.33
C VAL A 77 -13.16 -2.08 0.02
N ILE A 78 -12.44 -2.43 1.08
CA ILE A 78 -11.14 -3.08 0.98
C ILE A 78 -11.20 -4.40 1.75
N LEU A 79 -10.86 -5.49 1.06
CA LEU A 79 -10.68 -6.80 1.67
C LEU A 79 -9.24 -6.94 2.15
N ARG A 80 -9.07 -7.19 3.44
CA ARG A 80 -7.78 -7.49 4.05
C ARG A 80 -7.62 -9.00 4.24
N LYS A 81 -6.59 -9.57 3.61
CA LYS A 81 -6.20 -10.97 3.78
C LYS A 81 -4.93 -11.09 4.61
N ARG A 82 -4.83 -12.19 5.37
CA ARG A 82 -3.58 -12.54 6.08
C ARG A 82 -2.59 -13.12 5.07
N ILE A 83 -1.35 -12.67 5.13
CA ILE A 83 -0.26 -13.27 4.34
C ILE A 83 0.12 -14.58 5.02
N LEU A 84 -0.04 -15.69 4.31
CA LEU A 84 0.23 -17.06 4.80
C LEU A 84 1.54 -17.63 4.24
N GLN A 85 2.59 -16.81 4.11
CA GLN A 85 3.89 -17.29 3.64
C GLN A 85 4.66 -18.03 4.76
N ASN A 86 5.53 -18.98 4.37
CA ASN A 86 6.25 -19.85 5.32
C ASN A 86 7.17 -19.07 6.28
N HIS A 87 7.78 -17.97 5.83
CA HIS A 87 8.57 -17.11 6.70
C HIS A 87 7.72 -16.42 7.78
N PHE A 88 6.44 -16.12 7.52
CA PHE A 88 5.54 -15.59 8.55
C PHE A 88 5.20 -16.64 9.61
N LYS A 89 5.09 -17.93 9.23
CA LYS A 89 4.93 -19.02 10.21
C LYS A 89 6.16 -19.12 11.12
N PHE A 90 7.36 -18.99 10.55
CA PHE A 90 8.61 -18.92 11.32
C PHE A 90 8.61 -17.74 12.29
N LEU A 91 8.28 -16.53 11.81
CA LEU A 91 8.22 -15.33 12.65
C LEU A 91 7.18 -15.47 13.76
N GLN A 92 5.97 -15.96 13.46
CA GLN A 92 4.92 -16.19 14.47
C GLN A 92 5.34 -17.21 15.53
N LYS A 93 6.11 -18.23 15.15
CA LYS A 93 6.61 -19.26 16.06
C LYS A 93 7.70 -18.75 16.99
N HIS A 94 8.56 -17.84 16.52
CA HIS A 94 9.78 -17.42 17.24
C HIS A 94 9.73 -15.97 17.77
N ILE A 95 8.67 -15.21 17.47
CA ILE A 95 8.46 -13.88 18.03
C ILE A 95 7.38 -13.95 19.11
N SER A 96 7.74 -13.59 20.35
CA SER A 96 6.83 -13.57 21.51
C SER A 96 5.73 -12.50 21.44
N ARG A 97 5.60 -11.80 20.30
CA ARG A 97 4.72 -10.66 20.10
C ARG A 97 3.78 -10.93 18.93
N GLN A 98 2.53 -10.51 19.12
CA GLN A 98 1.51 -10.58 18.10
C GLN A 98 1.84 -9.68 16.89
N VAL A 99 2.13 -10.31 15.75
CA VAL A 99 2.43 -9.62 14.48
C VAL A 99 1.18 -9.01 13.85
N PHE A 100 0.04 -9.69 13.95
CA PHE A 100 -1.25 -9.23 13.44
C PHE A 100 -2.32 -9.23 14.53
N LEU A 101 -3.13 -8.18 14.58
CA LEU A 101 -4.32 -8.12 15.43
C LEU A 101 -5.20 -9.38 15.23
N LYS A 102 -5.64 -9.98 16.34
CA LYS A 102 -6.66 -11.03 16.34
C LYS A 102 -7.97 -10.31 16.00
N CYS A 103 -8.62 -10.76 14.94
CA CYS A 103 -9.96 -10.28 14.58
C CYS A 103 -10.92 -11.32 15.11
N GLU A 104 -11.73 -10.97 16.11
CA GLU A 104 -12.68 -11.88 16.78
C GLU A 104 -14.13 -11.64 16.31
N TYR A 105 -14.33 -10.86 15.25
CA TYR A 105 -15.67 -10.39 14.84
C TYR A 105 -16.10 -11.01 13.51
N ARG A 106 -17.41 -11.34 13.42
CA ARG A 106 -18.07 -11.90 12.24
C ARG A 106 -18.43 -10.86 11.18
N MET A 107 -18.48 -9.57 11.53
CA MET A 107 -18.81 -8.48 10.61
C MET A 107 -17.57 -7.70 10.14
N PRO A 108 -17.58 -7.14 8.91
CA PRO A 108 -16.57 -6.16 8.48
C PRO A 108 -16.54 -4.96 9.43
N ARG A 109 -15.38 -4.68 10.07
CA ARG A 109 -15.18 -3.39 10.75
C ARG A 109 -15.02 -2.32 9.67
N CYS A 110 -16.05 -1.53 9.39
CA CYS A 110 -16.03 -0.70 8.18
C CYS A 110 -16.50 0.74 8.38
N VAL A 111 -15.87 1.50 9.30
CA VAL A 111 -15.91 2.97 9.22
C VAL A 111 -14.63 3.56 9.85
N PHE A 112 -13.61 3.85 9.03
CA PHE A 112 -12.52 4.75 9.46
C PHE A 112 -12.94 6.19 9.17
N ARG A 113 -13.89 6.73 9.95
CA ARG A 113 -14.19 8.17 9.90
C ARG A 113 -13.16 8.89 10.76
N ASN A 114 -12.40 9.79 10.13
CA ASN A 114 -11.45 10.69 10.79
C ASN A 114 -10.53 9.96 11.77
N VAL A 115 -9.35 9.57 11.31
CA VAL A 115 -8.30 9.05 12.19
C VAL A 115 -7.84 10.19 13.12
N ILE A 116 -8.58 10.44 14.20
CA ILE A 116 -8.28 11.47 15.19
C ILE A 116 -7.05 11.00 15.96
N GLY A 117 -5.92 11.69 15.79
CA GLY A 117 -4.69 11.42 16.53
C GLY A 117 -3.42 11.81 15.77
N ASN A 118 -2.32 11.96 16.50
CA ASN A 118 -1.01 12.18 15.91
C ASN A 118 -0.34 10.82 15.62
N TRP A 119 -0.63 10.28 14.44
CA TRP A 119 -0.08 9.01 14.00
C TRP A 119 1.23 9.21 13.25
N ASN A 120 2.19 8.29 13.41
CA ASN A 120 3.39 8.24 12.59
C ASN A 120 3.04 7.73 11.20
N VAL A 121 2.38 8.57 10.40
CA VAL A 121 1.92 8.25 9.05
C VAL A 121 2.90 8.83 8.05
N LEU A 122 3.10 8.10 6.95
CA LEU A 122 3.87 8.60 5.84
C LEU A 122 3.22 9.85 5.25
N LYS A 123 3.94 10.98 5.28
CA LYS A 123 3.52 12.24 4.66
C LYS A 123 4.31 12.46 3.38
N ILE A 124 3.61 12.51 2.26
CA ILE A 124 4.19 12.87 0.97
C ILE A 124 4.09 14.39 0.82
N LEU A 125 5.17 15.02 0.33
CA LEU A 125 5.20 16.45 0.08
C LEU A 125 4.70 16.74 -1.33
N ASN A 126 3.78 17.69 -1.49
CA ASN A 126 3.25 18.09 -2.80
C ASN A 126 4.36 18.48 -3.80
N LYS A 127 5.44 19.09 -3.31
CA LYS A 127 6.63 19.43 -4.10
C LYS A 127 7.27 18.22 -4.80
N TRP A 128 7.09 17.00 -4.28
CA TRP A 128 7.59 15.80 -4.95
C TRP A 128 6.82 15.52 -6.23
N ASN A 129 5.50 15.74 -6.23
CA ASN A 129 4.67 15.59 -7.43
C ASN A 129 5.05 16.60 -8.51
N GLU A 130 5.24 17.86 -8.11
CA GLU A 130 5.72 18.91 -9.03
C GLU A 130 7.04 18.54 -9.70
N LEU A 131 7.98 17.94 -8.95
CA LEU A 131 9.26 17.47 -9.52
C LEU A 131 9.08 16.29 -10.47
N ILE A 132 8.18 15.35 -10.16
CA ILE A 132 7.91 14.16 -10.98
C ILE A 132 7.27 14.57 -12.30
N ASP A 133 6.38 15.55 -12.30
CA ASP A 133 5.70 16.02 -13.51
C ASP A 133 6.64 16.75 -14.47
N LEU A 134 7.79 17.23 -13.99
CA LEU A 134 8.85 17.79 -14.83
C LEU A 134 9.78 16.73 -15.42
N MET A 135 9.71 15.47 -14.97
CA MET A 135 10.58 14.41 -15.48
C MET A 135 10.15 13.92 -16.86
N LYS A 136 11.13 13.70 -17.74
CA LYS A 136 10.96 13.13 -19.08
C LYS A 136 11.41 11.67 -19.07
N PRO A 137 11.03 10.85 -20.08
CA PRO A 137 11.46 9.44 -20.14
C PRO A 137 12.98 9.22 -20.11
N SER A 138 13.77 10.21 -20.56
CA SER A 138 15.25 10.17 -20.56
C SER A 138 15.89 10.82 -19.33
N SER A 139 15.09 11.30 -18.37
CA SER A 139 15.58 11.96 -17.17
C SER A 139 16.39 11.00 -16.31
N LYS A 140 17.53 11.49 -15.82
CA LYS A 140 18.36 10.80 -14.83
C LYS A 140 18.34 11.62 -13.55
N THR A 141 17.87 11.02 -12.46
CA THR A 141 17.68 11.72 -11.19
C THR A 141 18.61 11.15 -10.12
N LEU A 142 19.38 12.02 -9.48
CA LEU A 142 20.22 11.67 -8.33
C LEU A 142 19.55 12.14 -7.04
N LEU A 143 19.31 11.20 -6.12
CA LEU A 143 18.81 11.51 -4.78
C LEU A 143 19.98 11.52 -3.79
N CYS A 144 20.37 12.69 -3.31
CA CYS A 144 21.46 12.87 -2.35
C CYS A 144 21.02 13.70 -1.13
N GLY A 145 21.78 13.63 -0.05
CA GLY A 145 21.48 14.33 1.21
C GLY A 145 21.89 13.55 2.46
N GLY A 146 21.77 14.20 3.63
CA GLY A 146 22.21 13.65 4.92
C GLY A 146 21.50 12.36 5.35
N LYS A 147 21.98 11.74 6.44
CA LYS A 147 21.31 10.56 7.03
C LYS A 147 19.93 10.96 7.56
N ARG A 148 18.94 10.09 7.40
CA ARG A 148 17.55 10.23 7.91
C ARG A 148 16.73 11.42 7.34
N VAL A 149 17.12 11.99 6.21
CA VAL A 149 16.35 13.06 5.54
C VAL A 149 15.20 12.56 4.65
N GLY A 150 14.94 11.24 4.61
CA GLY A 150 13.83 10.65 3.84
C GLY A 150 14.16 10.19 2.42
N LYS A 151 15.45 10.09 2.04
CA LYS A 151 15.86 9.69 0.68
C LYS A 151 15.27 8.36 0.21
N SER A 152 15.37 7.29 1.02
CA SER A 152 14.82 5.97 0.66
C SER A 152 13.29 6.03 0.50
N THR A 153 12.61 6.84 1.30
CA THR A 153 11.18 7.08 1.17
C THR A 153 10.84 7.79 -0.12
N MET A 154 11.60 8.84 -0.49
CA MET A 154 11.43 9.54 -1.76
C MET A 154 11.74 8.64 -2.95
N LEU A 155 12.79 7.81 -2.88
CA LEU A 155 13.15 6.86 -3.92
C LEU A 155 12.00 5.90 -4.20
N ARG A 156 11.46 5.25 -3.16
CA ARG A 156 10.33 4.33 -3.30
C ARG A 156 9.08 5.02 -3.86
N TYR A 157 8.77 6.22 -3.37
CA TYR A 157 7.66 7.02 -3.87
C TYR A 157 7.83 7.37 -5.37
N LEU A 158 9.03 7.80 -5.75
CA LEU A 158 9.39 8.15 -7.11
C LEU A 158 9.28 6.95 -8.03
N ILE A 159 9.78 5.78 -7.64
CA ILE A 159 9.67 4.54 -8.41
C ILE A 159 8.20 4.21 -8.67
N ASN A 160 7.35 4.22 -7.63
CA ASN A 160 5.92 3.93 -7.80
C ASN A 160 5.24 4.91 -8.78
N GLN A 161 5.57 6.19 -8.70
CA GLN A 161 5.03 7.22 -9.59
C GLN A 161 5.54 7.08 -11.03
N LEU A 162 6.80 6.71 -11.23
CA LEU A 162 7.37 6.51 -12.56
C LEU A 162 6.83 5.24 -13.22
N LEU A 163 6.58 4.17 -12.46
CA LEU A 163 5.95 2.95 -12.95
C LEU A 163 4.50 3.14 -13.39
N MET A 164 3.85 4.24 -12.99
CA MET A 164 2.55 4.64 -13.57
C MET A 164 2.66 5.14 -15.00
N LYS A 165 3.84 5.67 -15.39
CA LYS A 165 4.09 6.34 -16.67
C LYS A 165 4.97 5.48 -17.59
N HIS A 166 5.70 4.51 -17.04
CA HIS A 166 6.71 3.70 -17.71
C HIS A 166 6.64 2.24 -17.27
N SER A 167 7.04 1.30 -18.12
CA SER A 167 7.03 -0.13 -17.82
C SER A 167 8.08 -0.56 -16.80
N GLU A 168 9.19 0.18 -16.70
CA GLU A 168 10.30 -0.12 -15.81
C GLU A 168 11.09 1.13 -15.43
N VAL A 169 11.83 1.03 -14.32
CA VAL A 169 12.71 2.07 -13.79
C VAL A 169 14.06 1.44 -13.43
N LEU A 170 15.16 1.97 -13.97
CA LEU A 170 16.50 1.56 -13.60
C LEU A 170 16.95 2.32 -12.33
N VAL A 171 17.19 1.57 -11.25
CA VAL A 171 17.70 2.12 -9.99
C VAL A 171 19.16 1.75 -9.81
N ILE A 172 20.00 2.78 -9.62
CA ILE A 172 21.41 2.61 -9.26
C ILE A 172 21.55 3.00 -7.79
N ASP A 173 21.76 2.01 -6.93
CA ASP A 173 21.92 2.19 -5.50
C ASP A 173 23.42 2.23 -5.14
N LEU A 174 23.83 3.39 -4.63
CA LEU A 174 25.21 3.69 -4.24
C LEU A 174 25.38 3.81 -2.72
N ASP A 175 24.38 3.46 -1.90
CA ASP A 175 24.48 3.46 -0.44
C ASP A 175 24.75 2.04 0.09
N PRO A 176 26.03 1.66 0.35
CA PRO A 176 26.34 0.34 0.88
C PRO A 176 25.90 0.15 2.34
N GLY A 177 25.61 1.23 3.08
CA GLY A 177 25.20 1.16 4.47
C GLY A 177 23.75 0.70 4.62
N ARG A 178 22.85 1.23 3.77
CA ARG A 178 21.43 0.90 3.80
C ARG A 178 20.86 0.78 2.37
N PRO A 179 21.28 -0.25 1.62
CA PRO A 179 20.75 -0.47 0.28
C PRO A 179 19.27 -0.85 0.29
N GLU A 180 18.56 -0.55 -0.80
CA GLU A 180 17.12 -0.79 -0.96
C GLU A 180 16.82 -2.18 -1.54
N PHE A 181 17.66 -2.67 -2.46
CA PHE A 181 17.41 -3.89 -3.25
C PHE A 181 18.44 -5.01 -3.05
N THR A 182 19.49 -4.76 -2.27
CA THR A 182 20.55 -5.74 -2.01
C THR A 182 20.90 -5.80 -0.53
N VAL A 183 21.81 -6.71 -0.16
CA VAL A 183 22.34 -6.82 1.20
C VAL A 183 23.32 -5.68 1.50
N SER A 184 23.42 -5.28 2.76
CA SER A 184 24.40 -4.26 3.20
C SER A 184 25.82 -4.63 2.77
N GLY A 185 26.61 -3.62 2.42
CA GLY A 185 27.98 -3.77 1.90
C GLY A 185 28.06 -3.81 0.37
N CYS A 186 26.92 -3.81 -0.33
CA CYS A 186 26.88 -3.85 -1.79
C CYS A 186 26.38 -2.52 -2.38
N VAL A 187 26.87 -2.20 -3.58
CA VAL A 187 26.22 -1.30 -4.52
C VAL A 187 25.46 -2.14 -5.54
N SER A 188 24.38 -1.62 -6.12
CA SER A 188 23.57 -2.41 -7.05
C SER A 188 22.99 -1.58 -8.18
N VAL A 189 22.69 -2.26 -9.28
CA VAL A 189 21.89 -1.74 -10.39
C VAL A 189 20.72 -2.69 -10.55
N THR A 190 19.50 -2.19 -10.37
CA THR A 190 18.27 -3.00 -10.36
C THR A 190 17.28 -2.42 -11.35
N VAL A 191 16.79 -3.25 -12.27
CA VAL A 191 15.62 -2.90 -13.09
C VAL A 191 14.38 -3.25 -12.27
N VAL A 192 13.55 -2.25 -12.01
CA VAL A 192 12.31 -2.39 -11.23
C VAL A 192 11.14 -2.25 -12.17
N ASN A 193 10.24 -3.24 -12.19
CA ASN A 193 9.03 -3.29 -13.01
C ASN A 193 7.76 -3.57 -12.18
N GLU A 194 7.91 -3.68 -10.85
CA GLU A 194 6.82 -3.89 -9.90
C GLU A 194 6.81 -2.78 -8.83
N LEU A 195 5.61 -2.44 -8.35
CA LEU A 195 5.41 -1.40 -7.35
C LEU A 195 5.96 -1.80 -5.98
N ILE A 196 6.50 -0.81 -5.27
CA ILE A 196 7.09 -0.99 -3.95
C ILE A 196 6.07 -0.61 -2.88
N TRP A 197 5.60 -1.62 -2.16
CA TRP A 197 4.50 -1.51 -1.19
C TRP A 197 4.96 -1.54 0.28
N ARG A 198 6.16 -1.04 0.57
CA ARG A 198 6.76 -1.15 1.91
C ARG A 198 7.35 0.15 2.44
N THR A 199 7.18 0.39 3.74
CA THR A 199 7.93 1.42 4.49
C THR A 199 9.11 0.79 5.24
N GLN A 200 10.20 1.55 5.43
CA GLN A 200 11.43 1.09 6.07
C GLN A 200 12.06 2.20 6.90
#